data_AF-A0A944CVK5-F1
#
_entry.id   AF-A0A944CVK5-F1
#
_cell.length_a   1.000
_cell.length_b   1.000
_cell.length_c   1.000
_cell.angle_alpha   90.00
_cell.angle_beta   90.00
_cell.angle_gamma   90.00
#
_symmetry.space_group_name_H-M   'P 1'
#
loop_
_entity.id
_entity.type
_entity.pdbx_description
1 polymer ?
#
loop_
_entity_poly.entity_id
_entity_poly.type
_entity_poly.pdbx_seq_one_letter_code
_entity_poly.pdbx_strand_id
1 'polypeptide(L)' 'MYRSNISQARTAKSRTRKEQLGNLLGNTLQYPSNDGLVRIKIVKWDDFVVMEVTDTGIGVPSNSAAWS' A
#
# COMPACT_ATOMS: atom_id res chain seq x y z
N MET A 1 -19.46 -33.63 9.75
CA MET A 1 -18.32 -33.08 8.97
C MET A 1 -18.66 -31.63 8.63
N TYR A 2 -18.10 -30.65 9.36
CA TYR A 2 -18.47 -29.24 9.24
C TYR A 2 -17.63 -28.58 8.13
N ARG A 3 -18.26 -28.06 7.08
CA ARG A 3 -17.59 -27.23 6.06
C ARG A 3 -17.90 -25.76 6.38
N SER A 4 -16.95 -25.05 6.97
CA SER A 4 -17.04 -23.60 7.15
C SER A 4 -16.65 -22.90 5.85
N ASN A 5 -17.64 -22.41 5.12
CA ASN A 5 -17.44 -21.44 4.04
C ASN A 5 -17.11 -20.08 4.67
N ILE A 6 -15.82 -19.80 4.86
CA ILE A 6 -15.37 -18.44 5.16
C ILE A 6 -15.01 -17.76 3.83
N SER A 7 -16.02 -17.34 3.08
CA SER A 7 -15.84 -16.26 2.11
C SER A 7 -15.80 -14.95 2.91
N GLN A 8 -14.61 -14.56 3.37
CA GLN A 8 -14.43 -13.16 3.77
C GLN A 8 -14.57 -12.31 2.50
N ALA A 9 -15.80 -11.87 2.23
CA ALA A 9 -16.04 -10.79 1.30
C ALA A 9 -15.20 -9.61 1.78
N ARG A 10 -14.13 -9.28 1.03
CA ARG A 10 -13.36 -8.05 1.22
C ARG A 10 -14.29 -6.89 0.87
N THR A 11 -15.10 -6.45 1.81
CA THR A 11 -15.92 -5.26 1.67
C THR A 11 -14.97 -4.09 1.45
N ALA A 12 -14.97 -3.51 0.25
CA ALA A 12 -14.21 -2.30 -0.05
C ALA A 12 -14.77 -1.16 0.79
N LYS A 13 -14.19 -0.94 1.97
CA LYS A 13 -14.52 0.20 2.83
C LYS A 13 -14.11 1.46 2.08
N SER A 14 -15.06 2.36 1.82
CA SER A 14 -14.75 3.70 1.29
C SER A 14 -13.83 4.41 2.28
N ARG A 15 -12.60 4.71 1.86
CA ARG A 15 -11.56 5.40 2.65
C ARG A 15 -11.30 6.74 2.02
N THR A 16 -11.09 7.76 2.85
CA THR A 16 -10.67 9.08 2.40
C THR A 16 -9.24 9.02 1.84
N ARG A 17 -8.89 9.95 0.95
CA ARG A 17 -7.51 10.09 0.44
C ARG A 17 -6.47 10.27 1.55
N LYS A 18 -6.85 10.96 2.64
CA LYS A 18 -6.01 11.15 3.82
C LYS A 18 -5.70 9.82 4.52
N GLU A 19 -6.71 8.97 4.70
CA GLU A 19 -6.53 7.64 5.30
C GLU A 19 -5.72 6.71 4.40
N GLN A 20 -5.93 6.76 3.09
CA GLN A 20 -5.14 5.98 2.14
C GLN A 20 -3.66 6.38 2.17
N LEU A 21 -3.37 7.68 2.17
CA LEU A 21 -2.00 8.17 2.30
C LEU A 21 -1.39 7.78 3.65
N GLY A 22 -2.15 7.91 4.75
CA GLY A 22 -1.68 7.49 6.07
C GLY A 22 -1.32 6.00 6.12
N ASN A 23 -2.11 5.13 5.49
CA ASN A 23 -1.80 3.70 5.38
C ASN A 23 -0.52 3.45 4.56
N LEU A 24 -0.37 4.16 3.44
CA LEU A 24 0.81 4.02 2.58
C LEU A 24 2.08 4.42 3.34
N LEU A 25 2.08 5.60 3.96
CA LEU A 25 3.23 6.09 4.72
C LEU A 25 3.50 5.23 5.96
N GLY A 26 2.45 4.78 6.65
CA GLY A 26 2.58 3.86 7.78
C GLY A 26 3.31 2.57 7.40
N ASN A 27 2.97 1.98 6.25
CA ASN A 27 3.66 0.78 5.75
C ASN A 27 5.15 1.07 5.46
N THR A 28 5.46 2.20 4.82
CA THR A 28 6.86 2.54 4.49
C THR A 28 7.75 2.78 5.71
N LEU A 29 7.18 3.27 6.82
CA LEU A 29 7.91 3.56 8.05
C LEU A 29 7.99 2.36 9.00
N GLN A 30 7.11 1.38 8.87
CA GLN A 30 7.06 0.20 9.73
C GLN A 30 8.16 -0.82 9.40
N TYR A 31 8.61 -0.89 8.14
CA TYR A 31 9.53 -1.92 7.66
C TYR A 31 10.82 -1.36 7.02
N PRO A 32 11.59 -0.48 7.71
CA PRO A 32 12.81 0.08 7.15
C PRO A 32 13.93 -0.97 7.05
N SER A 33 14.77 -0.86 6.02
CA SER A 33 16.10 -1.47 6.01
C SER A 33 17.03 -0.76 7.00
N ASN A 34 18.21 -1.33 7.30
CA ASN A 34 19.26 -0.54 7.94
C ASN A 34 19.54 0.71 7.08
N ASP A 35 19.61 1.88 7.72
CA ASP A 35 19.67 3.21 7.07
C ASP A 35 18.48 3.56 6.16
N GLY A 36 17.28 3.06 6.51
CA GLY A 36 16.06 3.22 5.74
C GLY A 36 15.75 4.65 5.31
N LEU A 37 15.51 4.85 4.02
CA LEU A 37 15.13 6.13 3.42
C LEU A 37 13.71 6.05 2.85
N VAL A 38 12.89 7.06 3.15
CA VAL A 38 11.62 7.28 2.45
C VAL A 38 11.70 8.57 1.66
N ARG A 39 11.45 8.51 0.36
CA ARG A 39 11.35 9.65 -0.54
C ARG A 39 9.90 9.83 -0.98
N ILE A 40 9.39 11.04 -0.80
CA ILE A 40 8.09 11.46 -1.33
C ILE A 40 8.35 12.50 -2.41
N LYS A 41 7.81 12.27 -3.60
CA LYS A 41 7.87 13.21 -4.72
C LYS A 41 6.45 13.50 -5.18
N ILE A 42 6.14 14.78 -5.33
CA ILE A 42 4.84 15.25 -5.84
C ILE A 42 5.11 16.00 -7.13
N VAL A 43 4.50 15.56 -8.22
CA VAL A 43 4.63 16.18 -9.53
C VAL A 43 3.27 16.35 -10.18
N LYS A 44 3.08 17.46 -10.89
CA LYS A 44 1.99 17.57 -11.86
C LYS A 44 2.40 16.82 -13.13
N TRP A 45 1.56 15.91 -13.58
CA TRP A 45 1.72 15.21 -14.85
C TRP A 45 0.38 15.25 -15.60
N ASP A 46 0.36 16.02 -16.69
CA ASP A 46 -0.85 16.38 -17.44
C ASP A 46 -1.95 16.94 -16.53
N ASP A 47 -3.10 16.28 -16.49
CA ASP A 47 -4.28 16.65 -15.68
C ASP A 47 -4.25 16.04 -14.27
N PHE A 48 -3.18 15.34 -13.91
CA PHE A 48 -3.04 14.64 -12.64
C PHE A 48 -1.98 15.26 -11.73
N VAL A 49 -2.22 15.13 -10.43
CA VAL A 49 -1.18 15.27 -9.41
C VAL A 49 -0.76 13.88 -9.01
N VAL A 50 0.50 13.55 -9.26
CA VAL A 50 1.08 12.24 -8.95
C VAL A 50 1.92 12.38 -7.70
N MET A 51 1.65 11.52 -6.72
CA MET A 51 2.48 11.34 -5.53
C MET A 51 3.18 10.00 -5.62
N GLU A 52 4.51 10.04 -5.75
CA GLU A 52 5.38 8.88 -5.73
C GLU A 52 5.95 8.73 -4.32
N VAL A 53 5.75 7.56 -3.71
CA VAL A 53 6.37 7.18 -2.43
C VAL A 53 7.33 6.03 -2.72
N THR A 54 8.60 6.23 -2.41
CA THR A 54 9.66 5.22 -2.56
C THR A 54 10.33 5.00 -1.22
N ASP A 55 10.42 3.76 -0.79
CA ASP A 55 11.18 3.36 0.40
C ASP A 55 12.28 2.36 0.05
N THR A 56 13.26 2.21 0.93
CA THR A 56 14.32 1.18 0.85
C THR A 56 14.02 -0.04 1.71
N GLY A 57 12.77 -0.23 2.13
CA GLY A 57 12.36 -1.31 3.01
C GLY A 57 12.46 -2.69 2.36
N ILE A 58 11.96 -3.70 3.07
CA ILE A 58 12.06 -5.13 2.68
C ILE A 58 11.33 -5.48 1.37
N GLY A 59 10.61 -4.53 0.78
CA GLY A 59 9.77 -4.72 -0.39
C GLY A 59 8.47 -5.45 -0.09
N VAL A 60 7.65 -5.64 -1.12
CA VAL A 60 6.45 -6.47 -1.06
C VAL A 60 6.73 -7.83 -1.70
N PRO A 61 6.27 -8.95 -1.12
CA PRO A 61 6.46 -10.27 -1.71
C PRO A 61 5.88 -10.33 -3.14
N SER A 62 6.63 -10.91 -4.08
CA SER A 62 6.18 -11.14 -5.47
C SER A 62 5.18 -12.30 -5.52
N ASN A 63 4.01 -12.11 -4.93
CA ASN A 63 2.87 -13.00 -5.05
C ASN A 63 1.99 -12.43 -6.17
N SER A 64 2.03 -13.08 -7.34
CA SER A 64 1.21 -12.75 -8.51
C SER A 64 -0.28 -13.14 -8.36
N ALA A 65 -0.69 -13.73 -7.24
CA ALA A 65 -2.07 -14.19 -6.98
C ALA A 65 -2.93 -13.15 -6.24
N ALA A 66 -2.40 -11.97 -5.90
CA ALA A 66 -3.17 -10.90 -5.27
C ALA A 66 -3.95 -10.01 -6.26
N TRP A 67 -3.69 -10.17 -7.57
CA TRP A 67 -4.26 -9.35 -8.65
C TRP A 67 -4.83 -10.18 -9.82
N SER A 68 -4.91 -11.50 -9.67
CA SER A 68 -5.55 -12.44 -10.61
C SER A 68 -7.00 -12.70 -10.21
#